data_AF-A0A7C6PVJ5-F1
#
_entry.id   AF-A0A7C6PVJ5-F1
#
_cell.length_a   1.000
_cell.length_b   1.000
_cell.length_c   1.000
_cell.angle_alpha   90.00
_cell.angle_beta   90.00
_cell.angle_gamma   90.00
#
_symmetry.space_group_name_H-M   'P 1'
#
loop_
_entity.id
_entity.type
_entity.pdbx_description
1 polymer ?
#
loop_
_entity_poly.entity_id
_entity_poly.type
_entity_poly.pdbx_seq_one_letter_code
_entity_poly.pdbx_strand_id
1 'polypeptide(L)'
;MQADRSEKRLFRIMAVSLALCLALSAAGHAALGDRTLSQGSKGAEVKDLQKRLTQLGYQVGKVDGIYGKSTAAAVTRFQKDRGLKADGIAGEKTIKELIRLTGESTTSSGKKVGYKNSDVQLLARCIYSEGRGEPYIGQVAIGACVMNRLKHPSFPNTIAGIIYQPQAFSAVADGQINLQPDETAIKAAREAMSGSDPTGGAIYYFNPAKTKNKFMWSRPQIKKIGKHIFTR
;
A
#
# COMPACT_ATOMS: atom_id res chain seq x y z
N MET A 1 -54.07 35.41 31.96
CA MET A 1 -53.31 36.21 30.98
C MET A 1 -51.78 36.10 31.20
N GLN A 2 -51.27 34.88 31.44
CA GLN A 2 -49.85 34.61 31.75
C GLN A 2 -49.18 33.55 30.85
N ALA A 3 -49.94 32.80 30.02
CA ALA A 3 -49.40 31.72 29.18
C ALA A 3 -48.67 32.21 27.90
N ASP A 4 -49.05 33.37 27.35
CA ASP A 4 -48.53 33.85 26.05
C ASP A 4 -47.08 34.38 26.11
N ARG A 5 -46.60 34.81 27.29
CA ARG A 5 -45.25 35.38 27.45
C ARG A 5 -44.16 34.33 27.65
N SER A 6 -44.49 33.15 28.19
CA SER A 6 -43.54 32.05 28.40
C SER A 6 -43.26 31.29 27.10
N GLU A 7 -44.29 31.06 26.27
CA GLU A 7 -44.13 30.39 24.98
C GLU A 7 -43.28 31.21 24.00
N LYS A 8 -43.48 32.54 23.95
CA LYS A 8 -42.66 33.45 23.13
C LYS A 8 -41.21 33.56 23.61
N ARG A 9 -40.95 33.36 24.91
CA ARG A 9 -39.59 33.28 25.47
C ARG A 9 -38.93 31.92 25.19
N LEU A 10 -39.68 30.83 25.26
CA LEU A 10 -39.20 29.49 24.92
C LEU A 10 -38.83 29.39 23.43
N PHE A 11 -39.64 29.97 22.53
CA PHE A 11 -39.35 30.01 21.09
C PHE A 11 -38.11 30.85 20.75
N ARG A 12 -37.86 31.94 21.48
CA ARG A 12 -36.65 32.76 21.29
C ARG A 12 -35.38 32.06 21.82
N ILE A 13 -35.48 31.31 22.91
CA ILE A 13 -34.34 30.53 23.45
C ILE A 13 -34.05 29.32 22.55
N MET A 14 -35.07 28.65 22.01
CA MET A 14 -34.96 27.56 21.02
C MET A 14 -34.39 28.04 19.68
N ALA A 15 -34.75 29.24 19.21
CA ALA A 15 -34.21 29.80 17.96
C ALA A 15 -32.73 30.20 18.09
N VAL A 16 -32.29 30.66 19.26
CA VAL A 16 -30.88 30.99 19.53
C VAL A 16 -30.05 29.73 19.79
N SER A 17 -30.63 28.67 20.36
CA SER A 17 -29.94 27.38 20.55
C SER A 17 -29.94 26.47 19.31
N LEU A 18 -30.85 26.67 18.35
CA LEU A 18 -30.78 26.02 17.03
C LEU A 18 -29.82 26.75 16.06
N ALA A 19 -29.62 28.06 16.23
CA ALA A 19 -28.61 28.83 15.50
C ALA A 19 -27.18 28.61 16.02
N LEU A 20 -27.01 28.15 17.28
CA LEU A 20 -25.70 27.80 17.84
C LEU A 20 -25.26 26.35 17.56
N CYS A 21 -26.17 25.51 17.04
CA CYS A 21 -25.88 24.12 16.65
C CYS A 21 -25.76 23.90 15.13
N LEU A 22 -25.71 24.96 14.32
CA LEU A 22 -25.50 24.91 12.87
C LEU A 22 -24.14 25.47 12.43
N ALA A 23 -23.18 25.56 13.36
CA ALA A 23 -21.75 25.64 13.03
C ALA A 23 -21.05 24.29 13.31
N LEU A 24 -21.71 23.18 12.97
CA LEU A 24 -20.98 21.94 12.71
C LEU A 24 -20.27 22.17 11.37
N SER A 25 -19.07 22.71 11.46
CA SER A 25 -18.17 22.92 10.34
C SER A 25 -18.08 21.64 9.54
N ALA A 26 -18.75 21.62 8.38
CA ALA A 26 -18.38 20.76 7.27
C ALA A 26 -17.04 21.25 6.73
N ALA A 27 -15.98 21.13 7.55
CA ALA A 27 -14.64 20.98 7.03
C ALA A 27 -14.63 19.61 6.36
N GLY A 28 -15.17 19.55 5.15
CA GLY A 28 -14.97 18.43 4.25
C GLY A 28 -13.46 18.21 4.21
N HIS A 29 -13.01 17.08 4.77
CA HIS A 29 -11.61 16.72 4.71
C HIS A 29 -11.30 16.54 3.23
N ALA A 30 -10.50 17.44 2.63
CA ALA A 30 -10.10 17.34 1.24
C ALA A 30 -9.49 15.95 1.00
N ALA A 31 -10.03 15.22 0.03
CA ALA A 31 -9.56 13.89 -0.32
C ALA A 31 -8.26 14.00 -1.13
N LEU A 32 -7.42 12.98 -1.04
CA LEU A 32 -6.22 12.91 -1.87
C LEU A 32 -6.63 12.76 -3.34
N GLY A 33 -6.38 13.80 -4.14
CA GLY A 33 -6.78 13.85 -5.55
C GLY A 33 -7.60 15.08 -5.92
N ASP A 34 -8.21 15.75 -4.94
CA ASP A 34 -9.04 16.94 -5.17
C ASP A 34 -8.24 18.13 -5.69
N ARG A 35 -6.92 18.15 -5.43
CA ARG A 35 -6.00 19.18 -5.90
C ARG A 35 -4.58 18.65 -6.06
N THR A 36 -3.79 19.40 -6.82
CA THR A 36 -2.33 19.20 -6.91
C THR A 36 -1.65 19.59 -5.60
N LEU A 37 -0.75 18.73 -5.11
CA LEU A 37 0.04 18.98 -3.90
C LEU A 37 1.52 19.20 -4.26
N SER A 38 2.10 20.25 -3.70
CA SER A 38 3.50 20.64 -3.88
C SER A 38 4.06 21.28 -2.62
N GLN A 39 5.36 21.62 -2.63
CA GLN A 39 6.02 22.23 -1.48
C GLN A 39 5.25 23.45 -0.93
N GLY A 40 5.01 23.44 0.38
CA GLY A 40 4.19 24.46 1.07
C GLY A 40 2.72 24.07 1.26
N SER A 41 2.21 23.07 0.52
CA SER A 41 0.88 22.51 0.74
C SER A 41 0.73 21.97 2.16
N LYS A 42 -0.44 22.14 2.76
CA LYS A 42 -0.78 21.63 4.10
C LYS A 42 -2.18 21.07 4.10
N GLY A 43 -2.44 20.03 4.91
CA GLY A 43 -3.78 19.49 5.10
C GLY A 43 -3.83 17.98 5.32
N ALA A 44 -5.05 17.46 5.41
CA ALA A 44 -5.32 16.04 5.59
C ALA A 44 -4.86 15.21 4.38
N GLU A 45 -5.00 15.76 3.18
CA GLU A 45 -4.55 15.16 1.93
C GLU A 45 -3.02 15.07 1.83
N VAL A 46 -2.29 16.04 2.38
CA VAL A 46 -0.82 15.97 2.48
C VAL A 46 -0.41 14.87 3.44
N LYS A 47 -1.13 14.73 4.56
CA LYS A 47 -0.90 13.64 5.52
C LYS A 47 -1.22 12.28 4.89
N ASP A 48 -2.26 12.17 4.08
CA ASP A 48 -2.60 10.93 3.35
C ASP A 48 -1.52 10.59 2.31
N LEU A 49 -1.07 11.56 1.52
CA LEU A 49 0.07 11.42 0.61
C LEU A 49 1.31 10.88 1.34
N GLN A 50 1.68 11.50 2.47
CA GLN A 50 2.83 11.09 3.29
C GLN A 50 2.68 9.65 3.82
N LYS A 51 1.49 9.28 4.31
CA LYS A 51 1.21 7.91 4.78
C LYS A 51 1.39 6.90 3.67
N ARG A 52 0.84 7.16 2.48
CA ARG A 52 0.91 6.27 1.32
C ARG A 52 2.33 6.13 0.78
N LEU A 53 3.08 7.23 0.68
CA LEU A 53 4.50 7.18 0.32
C LEU A 53 5.30 6.36 1.34
N THR A 54 5.04 6.54 2.64
CA THR A 54 5.66 5.74 3.71
C THR A 54 5.30 4.26 3.59
N GLN A 55 4.04 3.93 3.27
CA GLN A 55 3.58 2.54 3.05
C GLN A 55 4.34 1.85 1.91
N LEU A 56 4.78 2.62 0.91
CA LEU A 56 5.60 2.12 -0.21
C LEU A 56 7.11 2.21 0.08
N GLY A 57 7.52 2.61 1.29
CA GLY A 57 8.92 2.67 1.70
C GLY A 57 9.65 3.98 1.41
N TYR A 58 8.97 5.01 0.91
CA TYR A 58 9.59 6.32 0.66
C TYR A 58 9.70 7.14 1.95
N GLN A 59 10.89 7.69 2.19
CA GLN A 59 11.19 8.49 3.38
C GLN A 59 10.65 9.92 3.24
N VAL A 60 9.51 10.20 3.87
CA VAL A 60 8.87 11.54 3.85
C VAL A 60 9.25 12.42 5.05
N GLY A 61 9.97 11.89 6.03
CA GLY A 61 10.18 12.55 7.33
C GLY A 61 8.98 12.34 8.26
N LYS A 62 8.52 13.40 8.94
CA LYS A 62 7.33 13.31 9.80
C LYS A 62 6.05 13.31 8.94
N VAL A 63 5.10 12.45 9.31
CA VAL A 63 3.75 12.44 8.71
C VAL A 63 2.86 13.46 9.42
N ASP A 64 3.17 14.74 9.20
CA ASP A 64 2.58 15.89 9.90
C ASP A 64 1.52 16.64 9.10
N GLY A 65 1.36 16.31 7.81
CA GLY A 65 0.46 17.03 6.90
C GLY A 65 1.08 18.31 6.34
N ILE A 66 2.40 18.48 6.41
CA ILE A 66 3.14 19.61 5.82
C ILE A 66 4.01 19.10 4.66
N TYR A 67 3.79 19.65 3.47
CA TYR A 67 4.56 19.28 2.28
C TYR A 67 5.90 20.02 2.28
N GLY A 68 6.86 19.49 3.03
CA GLY A 68 8.24 20.00 3.09
C GLY A 68 9.18 19.38 2.06
N LYS A 69 10.47 19.72 2.16
CA LYS A 69 11.54 19.21 1.28
C LYS A 69 11.62 17.68 1.26
N SER A 70 11.43 17.02 2.41
CA SER A 70 11.45 15.56 2.51
C SER A 70 10.29 14.92 1.76
N THR A 71 9.07 15.47 1.88
CA THR A 71 7.90 15.02 1.12
C THR A 71 8.13 15.20 -0.39
N ALA A 72 8.68 16.36 -0.81
CA ALA A 72 9.01 16.61 -2.21
C ALA A 72 10.03 15.59 -2.75
N ALA A 73 11.11 15.34 -2.01
CA ALA A 73 12.11 14.35 -2.39
C ALA A 73 11.55 12.93 -2.46
N ALA A 74 10.65 12.55 -1.55
CA ALA A 74 9.95 11.28 -1.59
C ALA A 74 9.04 11.16 -2.83
N VAL A 75 8.30 12.21 -3.17
CA VAL A 75 7.48 12.25 -4.38
C VAL A 75 8.35 12.18 -5.63
N THR A 76 9.46 12.90 -5.70
CA THR A 76 10.41 12.81 -6.82
C THR A 76 10.95 11.39 -6.98
N ARG A 77 11.33 10.71 -5.89
CA ARG A 77 11.79 9.33 -5.93
C ARG A 77 10.69 8.38 -6.41
N PHE A 78 9.50 8.50 -5.83
CA PHE A 78 8.34 7.74 -6.28
C PHE A 78 8.07 7.93 -7.77
N GLN A 79 8.07 9.18 -8.25
CA GLN A 79 7.88 9.47 -9.66
C GLN A 79 8.95 8.80 -10.54
N LYS A 80 10.24 8.90 -10.16
CA LYS A 80 11.33 8.20 -10.88
C LYS A 80 11.10 6.70 -10.93
N ASP A 81 10.81 6.10 -9.79
CA ASP A 81 10.62 4.65 -9.65
C ASP A 81 9.36 4.14 -10.36
N ARG A 82 8.44 5.04 -10.73
CA ARG A 82 7.21 4.73 -11.48
C ARG A 82 7.26 5.19 -12.94
N GLY A 83 8.38 5.72 -13.42
CA GLY A 83 8.51 6.23 -14.79
C GLY A 83 7.63 7.46 -15.09
N LEU A 84 7.29 8.22 -14.05
CA LEU A 84 6.55 9.48 -14.15
C LEU A 84 7.52 10.67 -14.26
N LYS A 85 7.00 11.83 -14.66
CA LYS A 85 7.75 13.09 -14.60
C LYS A 85 8.17 13.35 -13.14
N ALA A 86 9.47 13.40 -12.88
CA ALA A 86 10.05 13.50 -11.54
C ALA A 86 10.26 14.96 -11.09
N ASP A 87 9.18 15.72 -10.99
CA ASP A 87 9.18 17.14 -10.62
C ASP A 87 8.90 17.41 -9.12
N GLY A 88 8.66 16.36 -8.32
CA GLY A 88 8.33 16.51 -6.90
C GLY A 88 6.95 17.12 -6.67
N ILE A 89 6.08 17.12 -7.69
CA ILE A 89 4.70 17.61 -7.60
C ILE A 89 3.74 16.41 -7.65
N ALA A 90 2.94 16.26 -6.60
CA ALA A 90 1.88 15.27 -6.56
C ALA A 90 0.64 15.80 -7.31
N GLY A 91 0.72 15.82 -8.63
CA GLY A 91 -0.42 16.05 -9.53
C GLY A 91 -1.22 14.77 -9.80
N GLU A 92 -2.21 14.86 -10.70
CA GLU A 92 -3.18 13.79 -10.98
C GLU A 92 -2.54 12.41 -11.24
N LYS A 93 -1.55 12.34 -12.15
CA LYS A 93 -0.87 11.07 -12.47
C LYS A 93 -0.14 10.46 -11.28
N THR A 94 0.56 11.31 -10.51
CA THR A 94 1.28 10.88 -9.30
C THR A 94 0.30 10.35 -8.25
N ILE A 95 -0.80 11.07 -8.01
CA ILE A 95 -1.80 10.69 -7.02
C ILE A 95 -2.53 9.41 -7.44
N LYS A 96 -2.94 9.31 -8.70
CA LYS A 96 -3.61 8.12 -9.25
C LYS A 96 -2.74 6.87 -9.11
N GLU A 97 -1.45 6.99 -9.44
CA GLU A 97 -0.52 5.86 -9.30
C GLU A 97 -0.28 5.51 -7.82
N LEU A 98 -0.16 6.51 -6.95
CA LEU A 98 0.00 6.28 -5.52
C LEU A 98 -1.23 5.58 -4.92
N ILE A 99 -2.43 6.03 -5.27
CA ILE A 99 -3.69 5.40 -4.87
C ILE A 99 -3.81 4.00 -5.46
N ARG A 100 -3.42 3.76 -6.72
CA ARG A 100 -3.42 2.41 -7.31
C ARG A 100 -2.56 1.43 -6.51
N LEU A 101 -1.42 1.89 -6.01
CA LEU A 101 -0.43 1.08 -5.30
C LEU A 101 -0.69 0.90 -3.80
N THR A 102 -1.42 1.83 -3.18
CA THR A 102 -1.73 1.79 -1.74
C THR A 102 -3.20 1.48 -1.47
N GLY A 103 -4.06 1.64 -2.48
CA GLY A 103 -5.52 1.54 -2.46
C GLY A 103 -6.18 2.52 -1.47
N GLU A 104 -7.49 2.72 -1.55
CA GLU A 104 -8.24 3.32 -0.43
C GLU A 104 -8.41 2.27 0.66
N SER A 105 -7.66 2.38 1.77
CA SER A 105 -7.75 1.46 2.91
C SER A 105 -8.57 2.11 4.01
N THR A 106 -9.90 2.03 3.86
CA THR A 106 -10.97 1.99 4.86
C THR A 106 -12.24 2.51 4.20
N THR A 107 -13.37 1.81 4.32
CA THR A 107 -14.65 2.54 4.30
C THR A 107 -14.59 3.59 5.40
N SER A 108 -15.32 4.71 5.30
CA SER A 108 -15.34 5.80 6.29
C SER A 108 -15.58 5.36 7.75
N SER A 109 -15.97 4.09 7.95
CA SER A 109 -16.22 3.38 9.21
C SER A 109 -15.05 2.53 9.77
N GLY A 110 -13.85 2.53 9.17
CA GLY A 110 -12.66 1.90 9.79
C GLY A 110 -12.63 0.35 9.77
N LYS A 111 -13.51 -0.31 9.03
CA LYS A 111 -13.55 -1.79 8.95
C LYS A 111 -12.42 -2.33 8.07
N LYS A 112 -11.62 -3.27 8.58
CA LYS A 112 -10.70 -4.09 7.76
C LYS A 112 -11.53 -4.92 6.77
N VAL A 113 -11.57 -4.47 5.52
CA VAL A 113 -11.98 -5.33 4.39
C VAL A 113 -10.80 -6.27 4.12
N GLY A 114 -11.06 -7.51 3.68
CA GLY A 114 -10.00 -8.48 3.33
C GLY A 114 -9.03 -7.95 2.26
N TYR A 115 -8.05 -8.77 1.84
CA TYR A 115 -7.08 -8.36 0.80
C TYR A 115 -7.79 -7.77 -0.43
N LYS A 116 -7.37 -6.58 -0.85
CA LYS A 116 -8.00 -5.90 -1.98
C LYS A 116 -7.72 -6.65 -3.27
N ASN A 117 -8.59 -6.51 -4.26
CA ASN A 117 -8.30 -7.01 -5.60
C ASN A 117 -6.98 -6.44 -6.14
N SER A 118 -6.60 -5.20 -5.77
CA SER A 118 -5.28 -4.64 -6.11
C SER A 118 -4.11 -5.39 -5.48
N ASP A 119 -4.24 -5.84 -4.23
CA ASP A 119 -3.20 -6.61 -3.53
C ASP A 119 -3.07 -8.01 -4.12
N VAL A 120 -4.21 -8.65 -4.42
CA VAL A 120 -4.25 -9.95 -5.10
C VAL A 120 -3.54 -9.84 -6.45
N GLN A 121 -3.87 -8.81 -7.23
CA GLN A 121 -3.25 -8.57 -8.53
C GLN A 121 -1.77 -8.23 -8.43
N LEU A 122 -1.36 -7.46 -7.43
CA LEU A 122 0.06 -7.14 -7.21
C LEU A 122 0.86 -8.39 -6.83
N LEU A 123 0.34 -9.19 -5.90
CA LEU A 123 0.96 -10.47 -5.53
C LEU A 123 0.97 -11.45 -6.71
N ALA A 124 -0.12 -11.53 -7.48
CA ALA A 124 -0.20 -12.39 -8.66
C ALA A 124 0.83 -11.99 -9.72
N ARG A 125 1.05 -10.70 -9.97
CA ARG A 125 2.09 -10.24 -10.90
C ARG A 125 3.50 -10.61 -10.42
N CYS A 126 3.76 -10.47 -9.12
CA CYS A 126 5.01 -10.91 -8.50
C CYS A 126 5.20 -12.44 -8.61
N ILE A 127 4.15 -13.22 -8.38
CA ILE A 127 4.20 -14.69 -8.52
C ILE A 127 4.43 -15.07 -9.98
N TYR A 128 3.74 -14.41 -10.91
CA TYR A 128 3.85 -14.69 -12.33
C TYR A 128 5.28 -14.45 -12.84
N SER A 129 5.90 -13.33 -12.47
CA SER A 129 7.28 -13.01 -12.90
C SER A 129 8.33 -13.95 -12.30
N GLU A 130 8.20 -14.32 -11.04
CA GLU A 130 9.19 -15.13 -10.31
C GLU A 130 8.99 -16.64 -10.53
N GLY A 131 7.75 -17.03 -10.78
CA GLY A 131 7.29 -18.42 -10.84
C GLY A 131 6.87 -18.88 -12.24
N ARG A 132 7.13 -18.12 -13.30
CA ARG A 132 6.76 -18.54 -14.66
C ARG A 132 7.45 -19.86 -15.02
N GLY A 133 6.64 -20.88 -15.32
CA GLY A 133 7.13 -22.24 -15.63
C GLY A 133 7.54 -23.05 -14.40
N GLU A 134 7.26 -22.56 -13.18
CA GLU A 134 7.31 -23.37 -11.97
C GLU A 134 6.02 -24.19 -11.81
N PRO A 135 6.06 -25.34 -11.11
CA PRO A 135 4.85 -26.05 -10.73
C PRO A 135 3.95 -25.15 -9.87
N TYR A 136 2.63 -25.39 -9.90
CA TYR A 136 1.65 -24.57 -9.16
C TYR A 136 2.00 -24.41 -7.67
N ILE A 137 2.45 -25.49 -7.00
CA ILE A 137 2.92 -25.42 -5.61
C ILE A 137 4.11 -24.47 -5.42
N GLY A 138 4.98 -24.31 -6.43
CA GLY A 138 6.08 -23.33 -6.44
C GLY A 138 5.58 -21.88 -6.57
N GLN A 139 4.51 -21.66 -7.34
CA GLN A 139 3.85 -20.36 -7.41
C GLN A 139 3.22 -19.96 -6.07
N VAL A 140 2.51 -20.90 -5.40
CA VAL A 140 1.97 -20.70 -4.04
C VAL A 140 3.10 -20.43 -3.05
N ALA A 141 4.23 -21.15 -3.16
CA ALA A 141 5.40 -20.98 -2.32
C ALA A 141 6.01 -19.56 -2.41
N ILE A 142 6.12 -19.00 -3.62
CA ILE A 142 6.56 -17.61 -3.81
C ILE A 142 5.61 -16.63 -3.13
N GLY A 143 4.29 -16.84 -3.30
CA GLY A 143 3.27 -16.04 -2.63
C GLY A 143 3.39 -16.12 -1.10
N ALA A 144 3.56 -17.33 -0.56
CA ALA A 144 3.71 -17.57 0.86
C ALA A 144 4.94 -16.84 1.45
N CYS A 145 6.06 -16.79 0.74
CA CYS A 145 7.21 -15.98 1.16
C CYS A 145 6.87 -14.49 1.32
N VAL A 146 6.10 -13.90 0.40
CA VAL A 146 5.63 -12.51 0.53
C VAL A 146 4.74 -12.36 1.77
N MET A 147 3.84 -13.31 2.00
CA MET A 147 2.96 -13.31 3.18
C MET A 147 3.73 -13.50 4.49
N ASN A 148 4.82 -14.25 4.48
CA ASN A 148 5.70 -14.44 5.63
C ASN A 148 6.48 -13.16 5.94
N ARG A 149 7.00 -12.47 4.90
CA ARG A 149 7.62 -11.14 5.05
C ARG A 149 6.66 -10.13 5.65
N LEU A 150 5.38 -10.16 5.26
CA LEU A 150 4.35 -9.27 5.80
C LEU A 150 4.17 -9.39 7.32
N LYS A 151 4.46 -10.57 7.88
CA LYS A 151 4.39 -10.86 9.31
C LYS A 151 5.74 -10.66 10.03
N HIS A 152 6.82 -10.39 9.30
CA HIS A 152 8.18 -10.40 9.85
C HIS A 152 8.67 -8.97 10.14
N PRO A 153 9.23 -8.69 11.33
CA PRO A 153 9.53 -7.33 11.78
C PRO A 153 10.62 -6.63 10.95
N SER A 154 11.47 -7.37 10.25
CA SER A 154 12.53 -6.82 9.38
C SER A 154 12.05 -6.39 7.99
N PHE A 155 10.76 -6.54 7.66
CA PHE A 155 10.21 -6.18 6.36
C PHE A 155 9.09 -5.14 6.49
N PRO A 156 8.79 -4.41 5.40
CA PRO A 156 7.61 -3.55 5.34
C PRO A 156 6.32 -4.33 5.65
N ASN A 157 5.37 -3.67 6.29
CA ASN A 157 4.10 -4.26 6.71
C ASN A 157 2.98 -4.11 5.67
N THR A 158 3.34 -3.96 4.38
CA THR A 158 2.40 -3.95 3.25
C THR A 158 2.93 -4.81 2.10
N ILE A 159 2.03 -5.44 1.34
CA ILE A 159 2.42 -6.25 0.16
C ILE A 159 3.18 -5.40 -0.86
N ALA A 160 2.72 -4.18 -1.11
CA ALA A 160 3.40 -3.25 -2.00
C ALA A 160 4.79 -2.86 -1.47
N GLY A 161 4.90 -2.55 -0.18
CA GLY A 161 6.17 -2.23 0.46
C GLY A 161 7.18 -3.36 0.31
N ILE A 162 6.75 -4.62 0.45
CA ILE A 162 7.60 -5.81 0.25
C ILE A 162 7.98 -5.99 -1.22
N ILE A 163 7.01 -5.95 -2.13
CA ILE A 163 7.24 -6.23 -3.55
C ILE A 163 8.13 -5.15 -4.18
N TYR A 164 7.99 -3.89 -3.78
CA TYR A 164 8.79 -2.79 -4.31
C TYR A 164 10.11 -2.55 -3.58
N GLN A 165 10.52 -3.40 -2.64
CA GLN A 165 11.86 -3.28 -2.07
C GLN A 165 12.92 -3.42 -3.17
N PRO A 166 13.98 -2.59 -3.16
CA PRO A 166 15.05 -2.68 -4.16
C PRO A 166 15.60 -4.11 -4.26
N GLN A 167 15.63 -4.65 -5.48
CA GLN A 167 16.15 -5.99 -5.81
C GLN A 167 15.44 -7.18 -5.12
N ALA A 168 14.28 -6.98 -4.51
CA ALA A 168 13.55 -8.07 -3.86
C ALA A 168 12.86 -9.02 -4.86
N PHE A 169 12.44 -8.50 -6.02
CA PHE A 169 11.76 -9.22 -7.08
C PHE A 169 12.19 -8.64 -8.44
N SER A 170 12.55 -9.48 -9.41
CA SER A 170 13.02 -9.03 -10.73
C SER A 170 11.90 -8.32 -11.50
N ALA A 171 10.65 -8.71 -11.23
CA ALA A 171 9.42 -8.14 -11.79
C ALA A 171 9.35 -6.61 -11.79
N VAL A 172 9.85 -6.01 -10.72
CA VAL A 172 9.76 -4.57 -10.49
C VAL A 172 10.77 -3.83 -11.38
N ALA A 173 12.01 -4.33 -11.45
CA ALA A 173 13.06 -3.74 -12.27
C ALA A 173 12.79 -3.91 -13.77
N ASP A 174 12.28 -5.08 -14.16
CA ASP A 174 12.05 -5.43 -15.57
C ASP A 174 10.71 -4.89 -16.12
N GLY A 175 9.96 -4.10 -15.33
CA GLY A 175 8.66 -3.55 -15.69
C GLY A 175 7.53 -4.60 -15.80
N GLN A 176 7.83 -5.88 -15.60
CA GLN A 176 6.86 -6.98 -15.69
C GLN A 176 5.76 -6.89 -14.63
N ILE A 177 5.99 -6.14 -13.54
CA ILE A 177 4.97 -5.83 -12.53
C ILE A 177 3.77 -5.03 -13.09
N ASN A 178 3.84 -4.55 -14.34
CA ASN A 178 2.74 -3.89 -15.04
C ASN A 178 1.97 -4.81 -15.99
N LEU A 179 2.45 -6.04 -16.22
CA LEU A 179 1.78 -7.01 -17.09
C LEU A 179 0.54 -7.61 -16.41
N GLN A 180 -0.40 -8.10 -17.21
CA GLN A 180 -1.53 -8.87 -16.69
C GLN A 180 -1.02 -10.27 -16.27
N PRO A 181 -1.22 -10.68 -15.00
CA PRO A 181 -0.86 -12.03 -14.57
C PRO A 181 -1.83 -13.05 -15.17
N ASP A 182 -1.36 -14.28 -15.36
CA ASP A 182 -2.25 -15.37 -15.77
C ASP A 182 -3.15 -15.84 -14.62
N GLU A 183 -4.14 -16.68 -14.95
CA GLU A 183 -5.10 -17.22 -13.99
C GLU A 183 -4.42 -18.06 -12.90
N THR A 184 -3.34 -18.77 -13.24
CA THR A 184 -2.62 -19.63 -12.28
C THR A 184 -1.94 -18.82 -11.19
N ALA A 185 -1.34 -17.69 -11.55
CA ALA A 185 -0.70 -16.78 -10.61
C ALA A 185 -1.73 -16.05 -9.73
N ILE A 186 -2.90 -15.69 -10.29
CA ILE A 186 -4.01 -15.13 -9.50
C ILE A 186 -4.51 -16.15 -8.48
N LYS A 187 -4.69 -17.41 -8.89
CA LYS A 187 -5.12 -18.50 -8.02
C LYS A 187 -4.11 -18.74 -6.90
N ALA A 188 -2.82 -18.82 -7.25
CA ALA A 188 -1.74 -18.99 -6.28
C ALA A 188 -1.64 -17.83 -5.28
N ALA A 189 -1.84 -16.58 -5.74
CA ALA A 189 -1.87 -15.41 -4.87
C ALA A 189 -2.99 -15.52 -3.83
N ARG A 190 -4.22 -15.87 -4.26
CA ARG A 190 -5.36 -16.05 -3.36
C ARG A 190 -5.13 -17.17 -2.36
N GLU A 191 -4.54 -18.27 -2.81
CA GLU A 191 -4.23 -19.42 -1.95
C GLU A 191 -3.20 -19.04 -0.87
N ALA A 192 -2.10 -18.39 -1.24
CA ALA A 192 -1.12 -17.89 -0.27
C ALA A 192 -1.74 -16.87 0.71
N MET A 193 -2.57 -15.95 0.21
CA MET A 193 -3.29 -14.98 1.04
C MET A 193 -4.28 -15.63 2.02
N SER A 194 -4.85 -16.78 1.67
CA SER A 194 -5.69 -17.58 2.57
C SER A 194 -4.90 -18.34 3.64
N GLY A 195 -3.56 -18.33 3.57
CA GLY A 195 -2.67 -18.90 4.58
C GLY A 195 -1.95 -20.18 4.17
N SER A 196 -2.11 -20.65 2.93
CA SER A 196 -1.31 -21.78 2.42
C SER A 196 0.17 -21.41 2.39
N ASP A 197 1.00 -22.18 3.09
CA ASP A 197 2.45 -22.02 3.10
C ASP A 197 3.17 -23.36 2.89
N PRO A 198 3.43 -23.77 1.64
CA PRO A 198 4.18 -24.99 1.36
C PRO A 198 5.67 -24.87 1.73
N THR A 199 6.18 -23.67 2.01
CA THR A 199 7.60 -23.41 2.28
C THR A 199 8.01 -23.78 3.69
N GLY A 200 7.09 -23.74 4.65
CA GLY A 200 7.39 -23.92 6.08
C GLY A 200 7.96 -22.67 6.74
N GLY A 201 7.44 -21.49 6.40
CA GLY A 201 7.84 -20.21 7.00
C GLY A 201 9.04 -19.53 6.33
N ALA A 202 9.33 -19.83 5.06
CA ALA A 202 10.44 -19.20 4.36
C ALA A 202 10.17 -17.70 4.15
N ILE A 203 11.22 -16.88 4.29
CA ILE A 203 11.20 -15.44 3.97
C ILE A 203 12.14 -15.08 2.81
N TYR A 204 12.93 -16.04 2.33
CA TYR A 204 13.77 -15.92 1.15
C TYR A 204 13.63 -17.15 0.26
N TYR A 205 13.93 -16.98 -1.02
CA TYR A 205 14.07 -18.09 -1.97
C TYR A 205 15.05 -17.70 -3.08
N PHE A 206 15.67 -18.70 -3.71
CA PHE A 206 16.54 -18.48 -4.85
C PHE A 206 16.60 -19.67 -5.79
N ASN A 207 16.93 -19.42 -7.05
CA ASN A 207 17.22 -20.47 -8.01
C ASN A 207 18.73 -20.79 -7.98
N PRO A 208 19.16 -21.97 -7.47
CA PRO A 208 20.57 -22.31 -7.32
C PRO A 208 21.32 -22.41 -8.66
N ALA A 209 20.61 -22.59 -9.78
CA ALA A 209 21.21 -22.58 -11.11
C ALA A 209 21.49 -21.15 -11.63
N LYS A 210 20.90 -20.12 -11.02
CA LYS A 210 21.00 -18.72 -11.48
C LYS A 210 21.74 -17.79 -10.52
N THR A 211 21.89 -18.14 -9.24
CA THR A 211 22.53 -17.25 -8.26
C THR A 211 23.80 -17.84 -7.66
N LYS A 212 24.82 -16.98 -7.56
CA LYS A 212 26.05 -17.22 -6.80
C LYS A 212 26.11 -16.34 -5.53
N ASN A 213 25.01 -15.69 -5.15
CA ASN A 213 24.97 -14.75 -4.04
C ASN A 213 25.26 -15.47 -2.70
N LYS A 214 26.41 -15.18 -2.09
CA LYS A 214 26.87 -15.79 -0.83
C LYS A 214 25.87 -15.61 0.31
N PHE A 215 25.16 -14.49 0.37
CA PHE A 215 24.13 -14.26 1.39
C PHE A 215 23.02 -15.30 1.28
N MET A 216 22.48 -15.53 0.08
CA MET A 216 21.41 -16.52 -0.14
C MET A 216 21.85 -17.94 0.20
N TRP A 217 23.09 -18.30 -0.16
CA TRP A 217 23.67 -19.60 0.18
C TRP A 217 23.98 -19.78 1.67
N SER A 218 24.17 -18.69 2.43
CA SER A 218 24.40 -18.73 3.88
C SER A 218 23.12 -18.93 4.70
N ARG A 219 21.94 -18.75 4.09
CA ARG A 219 20.67 -18.88 4.80
C ARG A 219 20.32 -20.35 5.06
N PRO A 220 19.74 -20.70 6.23
CA PRO A 220 19.27 -22.06 6.50
C PRO A 220 18.23 -22.51 5.47
N GLN A 221 18.58 -23.52 4.68
CA GLN A 221 17.71 -24.07 3.65
C GLN A 221 16.61 -24.92 4.28
N ILE A 222 15.36 -24.68 3.89
CA ILE A 222 14.20 -25.43 4.39
C ILE A 222 13.88 -26.57 3.44
N LYS A 223 13.67 -26.25 2.15
CA LYS A 223 13.33 -27.22 1.11
C LYS A 223 13.49 -26.63 -0.29
N LYS A 224 13.42 -27.50 -1.29
CA LYS A 224 13.35 -27.12 -2.71
C LYS A 224 11.96 -27.42 -3.27
N ILE A 225 11.35 -26.45 -3.95
CA ILE A 225 10.09 -26.61 -4.70
C ILE A 225 10.32 -26.08 -6.11
N GLY A 226 10.13 -26.94 -7.12
CA GLY A 226 10.50 -26.62 -8.49
C GLY A 226 11.98 -26.30 -8.62
N LYS A 227 12.31 -25.14 -9.19
CA LYS A 227 13.68 -24.65 -9.34
C LYS A 227 14.15 -23.82 -8.16
N HIS A 228 13.31 -23.52 -7.17
CA HIS A 228 13.65 -22.63 -6.06
C HIS A 228 13.99 -23.40 -4.78
N ILE A 229 15.07 -22.99 -4.12
CA ILE A 229 15.37 -23.33 -2.73
C ILE A 229 14.79 -22.22 -1.85
N PHE A 230 14.02 -22.61 -0.83
CA PHE A 230 13.37 -21.72 0.13
C PHE A 230 14.13 -21.74 1.46
N THR A 231 14.35 -20.57 2.05
CA THR A 231 15.19 -20.41 3.25
C THR A 231 14.56 -19.50 4.31
N ARG A 232 15.00 -19.65 5.55
CA ARG A 232 14.73 -18.68 6.64
C ARG A 232 15.64 -17.47 6.54
#